data_AF-A0A3D1A4A8-F1
#
_entry.id   AF-A0A3D1A4A8-F1
#
_cell.length_a   1.000
_cell.length_b   1.000
_cell.length_c   1.000
_cell.angle_alpha   90.00
_cell.angle_beta   90.00
_cell.angle_gamma   90.00
#
_symmetry.space_group_name_H-M   'P 1'
#
loop_
_entity.id
_entity.type
_entity.pdbx_description
1 polymer ?
#
loop_
_entity_poly.entity_id
_entity_poly.type
_entity_poly.pdbx_seq_one_letter_code
_entity_poly.pdbx_strand_id
1 'polypeptide(L)'
;MKCPKCGRANEKWDAYCVSCQTELKASVEAAPGPAPAEKAARRAPATAAEKKLALIGLAFAVAGNGFFALYWKSEMNSGTWPGFAGVTTLVSALVGYYFGLRIVQTGSFLMGGLYGLLGGAIVGVINGSWVFPGFGSVVGLGIGAVIGLVCGFIYAAIAPGSRRAP
;
A
#
# COMPACT_ATOMS: atom_id res chain seq x y z
N MET A 1 32.15 -24.08 3.68
CA MET A 1 32.23 -25.51 3.27
C MET A 1 33.12 -25.67 2.04
N LYS A 2 33.74 -26.83 1.81
CA LYS A 2 34.54 -27.04 0.59
C LYS A 2 33.66 -27.62 -0.52
N CYS A 3 33.77 -27.08 -1.73
CA CYS A 3 33.09 -27.61 -2.89
C CYS A 3 33.64 -29.02 -3.22
N PRO A 4 32.79 -30.04 -3.35
CA PRO A 4 33.26 -31.40 -3.67
C PRO A 4 33.84 -31.53 -5.08
N LYS A 5 33.50 -30.61 -5.98
CA LYS A 5 33.94 -30.65 -7.40
C LYS A 5 35.25 -29.93 -7.66
N CYS A 6 35.47 -28.77 -7.05
CA CYS A 6 36.66 -27.94 -7.32
C CYS A 6 37.53 -27.66 -6.08
N GLY A 7 37.16 -28.18 -4.90
CA GLY A 7 37.94 -28.02 -3.66
C GLY A 7 37.91 -26.63 -3.03
N ARG A 8 37.33 -25.63 -3.71
CA ARG A 8 37.28 -24.24 -3.22
C ARG A 8 36.43 -24.10 -1.95
N ALA A 9 36.89 -23.27 -1.03
CA ALA A 9 36.09 -22.86 0.12
C ALA A 9 34.99 -21.89 -0.30
N ASN A 10 33.77 -22.15 0.17
CA ASN A 10 32.58 -21.30 0.00
C ASN A 10 31.99 -21.00 1.38
N GLU A 11 31.15 -19.97 1.48
CA GLU A 11 30.45 -19.64 2.71
C GLU A 11 29.42 -20.71 3.06
N LYS A 12 28.93 -20.71 4.30
CA LYS A 12 27.95 -21.72 4.77
C LYS A 12 26.54 -21.50 4.19
N TRP A 13 26.28 -20.31 3.64
CA TRP A 13 24.98 -19.90 3.08
C TRP A 13 24.93 -20.01 1.55
N ASP A 14 26.05 -20.34 0.91
CA ASP A 14 26.14 -20.45 -0.55
C ASP A 14 25.41 -21.71 -1.03
N ALA A 15 24.32 -21.52 -1.78
CA ALA A 15 23.61 -22.63 -2.44
C ALA A 15 24.43 -23.22 -3.62
N TYR A 16 25.33 -22.42 -4.19
CA TYR A 16 26.15 -22.80 -5.35
C TYR A 16 27.60 -22.40 -5.12
N CYS A 17 28.53 -23.22 -5.62
CA CYS A 17 29.94 -22.85 -5.59
C CYS A 17 30.23 -21.69 -6.54
N VAL A 18 30.77 -20.59 -6.02
CA VAL A 18 31.08 -19.37 -6.77
C VAL A 18 32.03 -19.62 -7.95
N SER A 19 32.84 -20.67 -7.88
CA SER A 19 33.85 -20.96 -8.91
C SER A 19 33.35 -21.85 -10.05
N CYS A 20 32.49 -22.83 -9.75
CA CYS A 20 32.14 -23.89 -10.69
C CYS A 20 30.65 -24.17 -10.77
N GLN A 21 29.83 -23.32 -10.14
CA GLN A 21 28.35 -23.35 -10.14
C GLN A 21 27.77 -24.70 -9.66
N THR A 22 28.57 -25.54 -9.01
CA THR A 22 28.11 -26.82 -8.48
C THR A 22 27.27 -26.57 -7.25
N GLU A 23 26.07 -27.15 -7.21
CA GLU A 23 25.17 -27.06 -6.07
C GLU A 23 25.84 -27.62 -4.82
N LEU A 24 25.90 -26.78 -3.80
CA LEU A 24 26.42 -27.11 -2.49
C LEU A 24 25.20 -27.47 -1.66
N LYS A 25 24.97 -28.77 -1.43
CA LYS A 25 23.81 -29.28 -0.68
C LYS A 25 23.75 -28.65 0.72
N ALA A 26 23.03 -27.55 0.81
CA ALA A 26 22.37 -27.03 2.00
C ALA A 26 20.99 -26.61 1.50
N SER A 27 20.09 -27.59 1.42
CA SER A 27 18.66 -27.33 1.40
C SER A 27 18.40 -26.40 2.58
N VAL A 28 18.18 -25.13 2.29
CA VAL A 28 17.60 -24.20 3.24
C VAL A 28 16.31 -24.87 3.66
N GLU A 29 16.32 -25.44 4.86
CA GLU A 29 15.12 -25.83 5.56
C GLU A 29 14.27 -24.56 5.55
N ALA A 30 13.26 -24.57 4.68
CA ALA A 30 12.45 -23.41 4.42
C ALA A 30 11.98 -22.91 5.78
N ALA A 31 12.37 -21.67 6.13
CA ALA A 31 11.85 -21.00 7.30
C ALA A 31 10.34 -21.26 7.32
N PRO A 32 9.77 -21.80 8.42
CA PRO A 32 8.38 -22.20 8.44
C PRO A 32 7.55 -21.02 7.94
N GLY A 33 6.90 -21.20 6.79
CA GLY A 33 6.07 -20.17 6.21
C GLY A 33 5.03 -19.72 7.25
N PRO A 34 4.56 -18.46 7.18
CA PRO A 34 3.65 -17.90 8.16
C PRO A 34 2.50 -18.87 8.43
N ALA A 35 2.26 -19.15 9.72
CA ALA A 35 1.39 -20.23 10.17
C ALA A 35 0.00 -20.14 9.50
N PRO A 36 -0.71 -21.27 9.33
CA PRO A 36 -2.04 -21.30 8.72
C PRO A 36 -3.04 -20.29 9.31
N ALA A 37 -2.90 -19.98 10.60
CA ALA A 37 -3.69 -18.97 11.31
C ALA A 37 -3.48 -17.54 10.78
N GLU A 38 -2.27 -17.19 10.35
CA GLU A 38 -1.95 -15.88 9.77
C GLU A 38 -2.55 -15.73 8.36
N LYS A 39 -2.54 -16.83 7.58
CA LYS A 39 -3.26 -16.91 6.29
C LYS A 39 -4.78 -16.84 6.46
N ALA A 40 -5.33 -17.45 7.52
CA ALA A 40 -6.76 -17.43 7.81
C ALA A 40 -7.23 -16.04 8.28
N ALA A 41 -6.43 -15.35 9.11
CA ALA A 41 -6.71 -13.97 9.53
C ALA A 41 -6.71 -12.99 8.35
N ARG A 42 -5.87 -13.19 7.33
CA ARG A 42 -5.88 -12.41 6.07
C ARG A 42 -7.12 -12.62 5.21
N ARG A 43 -7.91 -13.67 5.44
CA ARG A 43 -9.10 -14.04 4.65
C ARG A 43 -10.43 -13.78 5.36
N ALA A 44 -10.41 -13.38 6.63
CA ALA A 44 -11.63 -13.04 7.34
C ALA A 44 -12.31 -11.82 6.65
N PRO A 45 -13.63 -11.86 6.43
CA PRO A 45 -14.35 -10.73 5.88
C PRO A 45 -14.24 -9.53 6.81
N ALA A 46 -14.12 -8.33 6.23
CA ALA A 46 -13.95 -7.12 7.01
C ALA A 46 -15.12 -6.89 7.98
N THR A 47 -14.80 -6.51 9.22
CA THR A 47 -15.81 -6.22 10.25
C THR A 47 -16.62 -4.97 9.90
N ALA A 48 -17.79 -4.78 10.52
CA ALA A 48 -18.61 -3.59 10.30
C ALA A 48 -17.87 -2.29 10.68
N ALA A 49 -16.99 -2.33 11.70
CA ALA A 49 -16.16 -1.21 12.09
C ALA A 49 -15.06 -0.91 11.05
N GLU A 50 -14.41 -1.94 10.51
CA GLU A 50 -13.44 -1.80 9.42
C GLU A 50 -14.07 -1.18 8.16
N LYS A 51 -15.28 -1.63 7.81
CA LYS A 51 -16.03 -1.04 6.69
C LYS A 51 -16.36 0.43 6.92
N LYS A 52 -16.77 0.81 8.14
CA LYS A 52 -17.01 2.23 8.48
C LYS A 52 -15.75 3.08 8.34
N LEU A 53 -14.58 2.60 8.76
CA LEU A 53 -13.33 3.33 8.55
C LEU A 53 -12.87 3.37 7.10
N ALA A 54 -13.08 2.28 6.35
CA ALA A 54 -12.79 2.27 4.92
C ALA A 54 -13.66 3.28 4.15
N LEU A 55 -14.91 3.48 4.58
CA LEU A 55 -15.78 4.53 4.04
C LEU A 55 -15.25 5.94 4.34
N ILE A 56 -14.56 6.15 5.46
CA ILE A 56 -13.87 7.42 5.74
C ILE A 56 -12.74 7.61 4.74
N GLY A 57 -11.92 6.58 4.50
CA GLY A 57 -10.86 6.62 3.47
C GLY A 57 -11.40 6.91 2.07
N LEU A 58 -12.54 6.32 1.71
CA LEU A 58 -13.25 6.63 0.47
C LEU A 58 -13.70 8.10 0.43
N ALA A 59 -14.33 8.60 1.49
CA ALA A 59 -14.83 9.96 1.55
C ALA A 59 -13.71 10.99 1.39
N PHE A 60 -12.57 10.78 2.06
CA PHE A 60 -11.40 11.64 1.89
C PHE A 60 -10.82 11.59 0.48
N ALA A 61 -10.75 10.41 -0.13
CA ALA A 61 -10.24 10.29 -1.49
C ALA A 61 -11.17 10.96 -2.52
N VAL A 62 -12.49 10.83 -2.35
CA VAL A 62 -13.48 11.54 -3.18
C VAL A 62 -13.39 13.05 -2.99
N ALA A 63 -13.29 13.52 -1.74
CA ALA A 63 -13.17 14.94 -1.43
C ALA A 63 -11.86 15.53 -1.98
N GLY A 64 -10.73 14.83 -1.80
CA GLY A 64 -9.43 15.21 -2.35
C GLY A 64 -9.45 15.27 -3.88
N ASN A 65 -10.07 14.29 -4.53
CA ASN A 65 -10.23 14.31 -5.98
C ASN A 65 -11.17 15.42 -6.44
N GLY A 66 -12.25 15.68 -5.71
CA GLY A 66 -13.18 16.78 -6.02
C GLY A 66 -12.50 18.15 -5.94
N PHE A 67 -11.65 18.38 -4.93
CA PHE A 67 -10.85 19.60 -4.81
C PHE A 67 -9.89 19.74 -5.99
N PHE A 68 -9.17 18.65 -6.33
CA PHE A 68 -8.26 18.63 -7.47
C PHE A 68 -9.03 18.91 -8.77
N ALA A 69 -10.16 18.23 -8.99
CA ALA A 69 -10.97 18.43 -10.18
C ALA A 69 -11.45 19.90 -10.27
N LEU A 70 -12.04 20.45 -9.22
CA LEU A 70 -12.52 21.84 -9.27
C LEU A 70 -11.41 22.85 -9.58
N TYR A 71 -10.19 22.64 -9.06
CA TYR A 71 -9.04 23.50 -9.32
C TYR A 71 -8.58 23.44 -10.79
N TRP A 72 -8.60 22.26 -11.41
CA TRP A 72 -8.08 22.06 -12.77
C TRP A 72 -9.14 22.15 -13.87
N LYS A 73 -10.40 22.45 -13.51
CA LYS A 73 -11.50 22.58 -14.46
C LYS A 73 -11.22 23.61 -15.56
N SER A 74 -10.55 24.72 -15.24
CA SER A 74 -10.23 25.79 -16.20
C SER A 74 -9.13 25.41 -17.19
N GLU A 75 -8.27 24.46 -16.83
CA GLU A 75 -7.13 24.03 -17.66
C GLU A 75 -7.47 22.85 -18.57
N MET A 76 -8.62 22.21 -18.35
CA MET A 76 -9.08 21.11 -19.19
C MET A 76 -10.09 21.56 -20.23
N ASN A 77 -9.96 20.98 -21.43
CA ASN A 77 -10.91 21.20 -22.49
C ASN A 77 -12.31 20.69 -22.07
N SER A 78 -13.34 21.52 -22.24
CA SER A 78 -14.68 21.31 -21.64
C SER A 78 -15.34 19.97 -22.03
N GLY A 79 -14.99 19.40 -23.19
CA GLY A 79 -15.50 18.12 -23.67
C GLY A 79 -14.90 16.88 -23.01
N THR A 80 -13.67 16.94 -22.50
CA THR A 80 -13.01 15.81 -21.82
C THR A 80 -13.15 15.84 -20.31
N TRP A 81 -13.57 16.99 -19.77
CA TRP A 81 -13.73 17.24 -18.34
C TRP A 81 -14.63 16.24 -17.59
N PRO A 82 -15.86 15.94 -18.04
CA PRO A 82 -16.76 15.06 -17.28
C PRO A 82 -16.24 13.63 -17.21
N GLY A 83 -15.63 13.14 -18.30
CA GLY A 83 -15.01 11.82 -18.36
C GLY A 83 -13.80 11.71 -17.43
N PHE A 84 -12.92 12.71 -17.46
CA PHE A 84 -11.78 12.80 -16.54
C PHE A 84 -12.23 12.82 -15.08
N ALA A 85 -13.14 13.72 -14.71
CA ALA A 85 -13.61 13.87 -13.34
C ALA A 85 -14.30 12.58 -12.84
N GLY A 86 -15.10 11.93 -13.70
CA GLY A 86 -15.75 10.66 -13.36
C GLY A 86 -14.76 9.52 -13.10
N VAL A 87 -13.81 9.30 -14.02
CA VAL A 87 -12.84 8.22 -13.92
C VAL A 87 -11.90 8.40 -12.74
N THR A 88 -11.35 9.61 -12.56
CA THR A 88 -10.44 9.88 -11.45
C THR A 88 -11.12 9.83 -10.09
N THR A 89 -12.39 10.23 -10.00
CA THR A 89 -13.18 10.12 -8.76
C THR A 89 -13.44 8.66 -8.41
N LEU A 90 -13.81 7.85 -9.41
CA LEU A 90 -14.02 6.42 -9.20
C LEU A 90 -12.74 5.72 -8.75
N VAL A 91 -11.62 5.98 -9.42
CA VAL A 91 -10.34 5.37 -9.04
C VAL A 91 -9.90 5.83 -7.66
N SER A 92 -10.02 7.13 -7.35
CA SER A 92 -9.72 7.65 -6.02
C SER A 92 -10.58 7.00 -4.94
N ALA A 93 -11.88 6.82 -5.19
CA ALA A 93 -12.78 6.15 -4.26
C ALA A 93 -12.37 4.69 -4.01
N LEU A 94 -12.03 3.94 -5.06
CA LEU A 94 -11.58 2.54 -4.95
C LEU A 94 -10.26 2.42 -4.21
N VAL A 95 -9.29 3.30 -4.52
CA VAL A 95 -7.98 3.35 -3.87
C VAL A 95 -8.15 3.73 -2.40
N GLY A 96 -8.91 4.79 -2.09
CA GLY A 96 -9.20 5.23 -0.73
C GLY A 96 -9.91 4.16 0.11
N TYR A 97 -10.86 3.44 -0.48
CA TYR A 97 -11.53 2.32 0.18
C TYR A 97 -10.58 1.14 0.44
N TYR A 98 -9.79 0.74 -0.56
CA TYR A 98 -8.85 -0.36 -0.45
C TYR A 98 -7.78 -0.09 0.61
N PHE A 99 -7.13 1.07 0.56
CA PHE A 99 -6.11 1.43 1.54
C PHE A 99 -6.72 1.73 2.90
N GLY A 100 -7.93 2.31 2.97
CA GLY A 100 -8.70 2.42 4.20
C GLY A 100 -8.89 1.07 4.89
N LEU A 101 -9.29 0.04 4.16
CA LEU A 101 -9.35 -1.34 4.69
C LEU A 101 -7.98 -1.84 5.16
N ARG A 102 -6.92 -1.64 4.36
CA ARG A 102 -5.57 -2.11 4.71
C ARG A 102 -4.99 -1.46 5.94
N ILE A 103 -5.21 -0.15 6.12
CA ILE A 103 -4.80 0.61 7.31
C ILE A 103 -5.42 0.00 8.57
N VAL A 104 -6.71 -0.31 8.53
CA VAL A 104 -7.40 -0.91 9.70
C VAL A 104 -6.95 -2.35 9.91
N GLN A 105 -6.83 -3.14 8.85
CA GLN A 105 -6.44 -4.56 8.94
C GLN A 105 -4.99 -4.76 9.41
N THR A 106 -4.08 -3.82 9.15
CA THR A 106 -2.69 -3.98 9.62
C THR A 106 -2.53 -3.72 11.10
N GLY A 107 -3.46 -2.99 11.73
CA GLY A 107 -3.38 -2.66 13.17
C GLY A 107 -2.14 -1.88 13.58
N SER A 108 -1.35 -1.39 12.62
CA SER A 108 -0.07 -0.71 12.82
C SER A 108 -0.15 0.69 12.22
N PHE A 109 0.12 1.69 13.06
CA PHE A 109 0.14 3.09 12.65
C PHE A 109 1.15 3.35 11.52
N LEU A 110 2.34 2.75 11.61
CA LEU A 110 3.40 2.90 10.62
C LEU A 110 2.99 2.32 9.26
N MET A 111 2.42 1.12 9.26
CA MET A 111 1.91 0.50 8.02
C MET A 111 0.71 1.28 7.47
N GLY A 112 -0.12 1.84 8.35
CA GLY A 112 -1.21 2.72 7.96
C GLY A 112 -0.73 3.98 7.23
N GLY A 113 0.32 4.64 7.74
CA GLY A 113 0.97 5.78 7.09
C GLY A 113 1.56 5.42 5.73
N LEU A 114 2.25 4.27 5.62
CA LEU A 114 2.78 3.74 4.35
C LEU A 114 1.68 3.47 3.33
N TYR A 115 0.55 2.89 3.76
CA TYR A 115 -0.60 2.66 2.88
C TYR A 115 -1.28 3.95 2.43
N GLY A 116 -1.36 4.95 3.31
CA GLY A 116 -1.83 6.29 2.95
C GLY A 116 -0.93 6.97 1.92
N LEU A 117 0.39 6.92 2.12
CA LEU A 117 1.39 7.41 1.17
C LEU A 117 1.28 6.71 -0.19
N LEU A 118 1.18 5.38 -0.20
CA LEU A 118 1.06 4.61 -1.43
C LEU A 118 -0.24 4.93 -2.18
N GLY A 119 -1.37 5.02 -1.47
CA GLY A 119 -2.66 5.39 -2.03
C GLY A 119 -2.66 6.79 -2.63
N GLY A 120 -2.12 7.77 -1.90
CA GLY A 120 -2.00 9.15 -2.41
C GLY A 120 -1.02 9.29 -3.56
N ALA A 121 0.08 8.53 -3.57
CA ALA A 121 1.00 8.47 -4.71
C ALA A 121 0.28 7.96 -5.97
N ILE A 122 -0.52 6.90 -5.85
CA ILE A 122 -1.30 6.35 -6.98
C ILE A 122 -2.30 7.38 -7.48
N VAL A 123 -3.08 8.01 -6.60
CA VAL A 123 -4.04 9.06 -6.98
C VAL A 123 -3.32 10.26 -7.61
N GLY A 124 -2.17 10.64 -7.06
CA GLY A 124 -1.34 11.74 -7.56
C GLY A 124 -0.77 11.49 -8.94
N VAL A 125 -0.27 10.28 -9.20
CA VAL A 125 0.20 9.87 -10.53
C VAL A 125 -0.97 9.86 -11.51
N ILE A 126 -2.11 9.28 -11.14
CA ILE A 126 -3.28 9.20 -12.04
C ILE A 126 -3.80 10.60 -12.38
N ASN A 127 -3.89 11.49 -11.41
CA ASN A 127 -4.35 12.86 -11.64
C ASN A 127 -3.27 13.72 -12.33
N GLY A 128 -2.00 13.51 -12.00
CA GLY A 128 -0.87 14.22 -12.56
C GLY A 128 -0.60 13.85 -14.01
N SER A 129 -0.71 12.58 -14.39
CA SER A 129 -0.45 12.10 -15.77
C SER A 129 -1.34 12.75 -16.83
N TRP A 130 -2.47 13.35 -16.44
CA TRP A 130 -3.40 14.01 -17.35
C TRP A 130 -3.22 15.53 -17.43
N VAL A 131 -2.52 16.14 -16.45
CA VAL A 131 -2.39 17.61 -16.35
C VAL A 131 -0.93 18.01 -16.23
N PHE A 132 -0.23 17.55 -15.18
CA PHE A 132 1.20 17.75 -14.94
C PHE A 132 1.79 16.60 -14.10
N PRO A 133 2.51 15.64 -14.70
CA PRO A 133 2.91 14.39 -14.02
C PRO A 133 3.81 14.61 -12.80
N GLY A 134 4.66 15.64 -12.81
CA GLY A 134 5.51 15.99 -11.67
C GLY A 134 4.73 16.60 -10.51
N PHE A 135 3.86 17.58 -10.78
CA PHE A 135 3.13 18.31 -9.74
C PHE A 135 2.02 17.46 -9.10
N GLY A 136 1.26 16.70 -9.91
CA GLY A 136 0.21 15.82 -9.39
C GLY A 136 0.74 14.75 -8.44
N SER A 137 1.93 14.21 -8.71
CA SER A 137 2.58 13.22 -7.84
C SER A 137 2.95 13.79 -6.47
N VAL A 138 3.50 15.02 -6.44
CA VAL A 138 3.88 15.71 -5.18
C VAL A 138 2.65 16.04 -4.34
N VAL A 139 1.60 16.59 -4.97
CA VAL A 139 0.35 16.92 -4.28
C VAL A 139 -0.36 15.65 -3.79
N GLY A 140 -0.43 14.60 -4.61
CA GLY A 140 -1.03 13.33 -4.24
C GLY A 140 -0.31 12.65 -3.08
N LEU A 141 1.04 12.67 -3.07
CA LEU A 141 1.83 12.19 -1.92
C LEU A 141 1.50 12.95 -0.64
N GLY A 142 1.43 14.29 -0.70
CA GLY A 142 1.08 15.12 0.45
C GLY A 142 -0.32 14.80 1.00
N ILE A 143 -1.32 14.74 0.13
CA ILE A 143 -2.70 14.40 0.52
C ILE A 143 -2.77 12.97 1.07
N GLY A 144 -2.10 12.01 0.42
CA GLY A 144 -2.03 10.62 0.89
C GLY A 144 -1.42 10.47 2.28
N ALA A 145 -0.33 11.20 2.54
CA ALA A 145 0.31 11.23 3.85
C ALA A 145 -0.64 11.74 4.94
N VAL A 146 -1.36 12.84 4.66
CA VAL A 146 -2.34 13.42 5.59
C VAL A 146 -3.49 12.44 5.86
N ILE A 147 -4.05 11.82 4.81
CA ILE A 147 -5.12 10.81 4.97
C ILE A 147 -4.61 9.62 5.78
N GLY A 148 -3.40 9.13 5.49
CA GLY A 148 -2.76 8.04 6.23
C GLY A 148 -2.60 8.36 7.72
N LEU A 149 -2.13 9.57 8.04
CA LEU A 149 -2.01 10.06 9.42
C LEU A 149 -3.38 10.15 10.10
N VAL A 150 -4.37 10.79 9.47
CA VAL A 150 -5.72 10.96 10.03
C VAL A 150 -6.37 9.60 10.29
N CYS A 151 -6.34 8.68 9.32
CA CYS A 151 -6.85 7.32 9.49
C CYS A 151 -6.09 6.56 10.59
N GLY A 152 -4.78 6.73 10.69
CA GLY A 152 -3.95 6.15 11.74
C GLY A 152 -4.32 6.67 13.13
N PHE A 153 -4.53 7.99 13.28
CA PHE A 153 -4.97 8.60 14.53
C PHE A 153 -6.38 8.17 14.93
N ILE A 154 -7.32 8.17 13.98
CA ILE A 154 -8.69 7.68 14.21
C ILE A 154 -8.65 6.22 14.65
N TYR A 155 -7.86 5.37 13.99
CA TYR A 155 -7.67 3.98 14.38
C TYR A 155 -7.11 3.86 15.81
N ALA A 156 -6.05 4.59 16.14
CA ALA A 156 -5.47 4.59 17.48
C ALA A 156 -6.47 5.02 18.57
N ALA A 157 -7.36 5.97 18.25
CA ALA A 157 -8.39 6.46 19.16
C ALA A 157 -9.55 5.47 19.37
N ILE A 158 -9.94 4.73 18.33
CA ILE A 158 -11.09 3.79 18.38
C ILE A 158 -10.69 2.34 18.70
N ALA A 159 -9.40 2.00 18.63
CA ALA A 159 -8.88 0.66 18.92
C ALA A 159 -8.13 0.56 20.27
N PRO A 160 -8.62 1.11 21.40
CA PRO A 160 -7.89 1.08 22.68
C PRO A 160 -7.71 -0.34 23.27
N GLY A 161 -8.23 -1.40 22.61
CA GLY A 161 -8.11 -2.79 23.05
C GLY A 161 -7.27 -3.73 22.16
N SER A 162 -6.78 -3.30 20.98
CA SER A 162 -6.08 -4.21 20.05
C SER A 162 -4.56 -4.24 20.21
N ARG A 163 -4.04 -4.00 21.43
CA ARG A 163 -2.72 -4.52 21.82
C ARG A 163 -2.79 -6.06 21.81
N ARG A 164 -2.88 -6.66 20.62
CA ARG A 164 -2.42 -8.04 20.47
C ARG A 164 -0.91 -7.96 20.66
N ALA A 165 -0.49 -8.64 21.72
CA ALA A 165 0.87 -8.77 22.24
C ALA A 165 1.89 -9.11 21.12
N PRO A 166 3.19 -8.90 21.38
CA PRO A 166 4.24 -8.79 20.35
C PRO A 166 4.39 -10.01 19.45
#